data_AF-A0A2S7PNW8-F1
#
_entry.id   AF-A0A2S7PNW8-F1
#
_cell.length_a   1.000
_cell.length_b   1.000
_cell.length_c   1.000
_cell.angle_alpha   90.00
_cell.angle_beta   90.00
_cell.angle_gamma   90.00
#
_symmetry.space_group_name_H-M   'P 1'
#
loop_
_entity.id
_entity.type
_entity.pdbx_description
1 polymer ?
#
loop_
_entity_poly.entity_id
_entity_poly.type
_entity_poly.pdbx_seq_one_letter_code
_entity_poly.pdbx_strand_id
1 'polypeptide(L)'
;MAPAWLSSPILQRKWKYPKWIIALNVLELAGTVAALTLFGIADPDLFRTRLWQIGYDNGFNSDPNEVIYAYANYRKIPKIAFVWSQT
;
A
#
# COMPACT_ATOMS: atom_id res chain seq x y z
N MET A 1 -11.31 -20.39 34.21
CA MET A 1 -12.01 -19.16 33.75
C MET A 1 -11.59 -18.91 32.32
N ALA A 2 -12.52 -18.86 31.36
CA ALA A 2 -12.18 -18.54 29.97
C ALA A 2 -11.78 -17.06 29.87
N PRO A 3 -10.73 -16.71 29.10
CA PRO A 3 -10.27 -15.33 28.99
C PRO A 3 -11.35 -14.43 28.37
N ALA A 4 -11.47 -13.20 28.88
CA ALA A 4 -12.58 -12.29 28.57
C ALA A 4 -12.76 -11.96 27.08
N TRP A 5 -11.71 -12.09 26.27
CA TRP A 5 -11.77 -11.86 24.83
C TRP A 5 -12.59 -12.92 24.09
N LEU A 6 -12.73 -14.15 24.62
CA LEU A 6 -13.61 -15.18 24.05
C LEU A 6 -15.10 -14.81 24.17
N SER A 7 -15.44 -13.86 25.05
CA SER A 7 -16.81 -13.35 25.23
C SER A 7 -17.13 -12.13 24.35
N SER A 8 -16.26 -11.79 23.39
CA SER A 8 -16.47 -10.66 22.49
C SER A 8 -17.78 -10.82 21.68
N PRO A 9 -18.63 -9.77 21.59
CA PRO A 9 -19.85 -9.79 20.78
C PRO A 9 -19.61 -10.18 19.32
N ILE A 10 -18.41 -9.92 18.79
CA ILE A 10 -18.02 -10.29 17.43
C ILE A 10 -17.81 -11.80 17.29
N LEU A 11 -17.19 -12.44 18.27
CA LEU A 11 -16.95 -13.90 18.27
C LEU A 11 -18.24 -14.69 18.53
N GLN A 12 -19.18 -14.11 19.28
CA GLN A 12 -20.49 -14.72 19.55
C GLN A 12 -21.52 -14.45 18.45
N ARG A 13 -21.20 -13.64 17.44
CA ARG A 13 -22.12 -13.23 16.39
C ARG A 13 -22.49 -14.43 15.50
N LYS A 14 -23.79 -14.74 15.44
CA LYS A 14 -24.33 -15.70 14.48
C LYS A 14 -24.61 -15.00 13.15
N TRP A 15 -23.82 -15.32 12.14
CA TRP A 15 -23.97 -14.77 10.79
C TRP A 15 -25.00 -15.54 9.99
N LYS A 16 -25.82 -14.84 9.18
CA LYS A 16 -26.83 -15.47 8.30
C LYS A 16 -26.19 -16.43 7.27
N TYR A 17 -24.98 -16.10 6.82
CA TYR A 17 -24.24 -16.83 5.80
C TYR A 17 -22.77 -17.06 6.21
N PRO A 18 -22.50 -17.93 7.19
CA PRO A 18 -21.17 -18.06 7.79
C PRO A 18 -20.10 -18.52 6.79
N LYS A 19 -20.46 -19.42 5.86
CA LYS A 19 -19.54 -19.90 4.81
C LYS A 19 -19.06 -18.78 3.90
N TRP A 20 -19.96 -17.85 3.53
CA TRP A 20 -19.63 -16.72 2.67
C TRP A 20 -18.76 -15.70 3.40
N ILE A 21 -19.05 -15.41 4.67
CA ILE A 21 -18.19 -14.54 5.49
C ILE A 21 -16.78 -15.12 5.56
N ILE A 22 -16.64 -16.42 5.86
CA ILE A 22 -15.32 -17.07 5.91
C ILE A 22 -14.63 -16.99 4.54
N ALA A 23 -15.33 -17.31 3.45
CA ALA A 23 -14.76 -17.25 2.10
C ALA A 23 -14.27 -15.85 1.72
N LEU A 24 -15.05 -14.81 2.04
CA LEU A 24 -14.67 -13.42 1.79
C LEU A 24 -13.48 -12.98 2.63
N ASN A 25 -13.40 -13.41 3.90
CA ASN A 25 -12.24 -13.13 4.75
C ASN A 25 -10.97 -13.85 4.26
N VAL A 26 -11.09 -15.09 3.80
CA VAL A 26 -9.95 -15.82 3.21
C VAL A 26 -9.48 -15.13 1.92
N LEU A 27 -10.42 -14.70 1.07
CA LEU A 27 -10.10 -13.97 -0.16
C LEU A 27 -9.42 -12.63 0.13
N GLU A 28 -9.98 -11.86 1.07
CA GLU A 28 -9.41 -10.58 1.51
C GLU A 28 -8.01 -10.80 2.09
N LEU A 29 -7.84 -11.75 3.01
CA LEU A 29 -6.54 -12.05 3.60
C LEU A 29 -5.50 -12.45 2.55
N ALA A 30 -5.88 -13.29 1.58
CA ALA A 30 -4.98 -13.67 0.49
C ALA A 30 -4.55 -12.46 -0.34
N GLY A 31 -5.49 -11.56 -0.68
CA GLY A 31 -5.20 -10.30 -1.37
C GLY A 31 -4.31 -9.38 -0.55
N THR A 32 -4.58 -9.23 0.75
CA THR A 32 -3.79 -8.42 1.68
C THR A 32 -2.37 -8.95 1.82
N VAL A 33 -2.17 -10.26 1.97
CA VAL A 33 -0.83 -10.88 2.01
C VAL A 33 -0.08 -10.66 0.71
N ALA A 34 -0.73 -10.83 -0.45
CA ALA A 34 -0.10 -10.58 -1.75
C ALA A 34 0.31 -9.12 -1.90
N ALA A 35 -0.56 -8.17 -1.57
CA ALA A 35 -0.26 -6.75 -1.60
C ALA A 35 0.91 -6.40 -0.68
N LEU A 36 0.85 -6.80 0.60
CA LEU A 36 1.91 -6.54 1.58
C LEU A 36 3.26 -7.15 1.16
N THR A 37 3.24 -8.33 0.53
CA THR A 37 4.45 -8.97 0.01
C THR A 37 5.05 -8.16 -1.14
N LEU A 38 4.22 -7.72 -2.10
CA LEU A 38 4.66 -6.86 -3.18
C LEU A 38 5.25 -5.54 -2.65
N PHE A 39 4.58 -4.91 -1.68
CA PHE A 39 5.11 -3.72 -1.01
C PHE A 39 6.43 -4.01 -0.30
N GLY A 40 6.53 -5.08 0.50
CA GLY A 40 7.75 -5.43 1.23
C GLY A 40 8.94 -5.78 0.33
N ILE A 41 8.69 -6.34 -0.86
CA ILE A 41 9.73 -6.61 -1.88
C ILE A 41 10.09 -5.32 -2.64
N ALA A 42 9.12 -4.43 -2.85
CA ALA A 42 9.29 -3.19 -3.59
C ALA A 42 9.97 -2.06 -2.80
N ASP A 43 9.75 -2.04 -1.49
CA ASP A 43 10.24 -1.03 -0.55
C ASP A 43 11.78 -0.94 -0.49
N PRO A 44 12.55 -2.05 -0.45
CA PRO A 44 13.97 -1.97 -0.70
C PRO A 44 14.19 -1.48 -2.14
N ASP A 45 15.13 -0.55 -2.33
CA ASP A 45 15.32 0.31 -3.52
C ASP A 45 15.47 -0.44 -4.87
N LEU A 46 15.52 -1.78 -4.85
CA LEU A 46 15.64 -2.69 -5.97
C LEU A 46 14.57 -2.49 -7.05
N PHE A 47 13.31 -2.24 -6.67
CA PHE A 47 12.20 -2.11 -7.64
C PHE A 47 11.45 -0.78 -7.56
N ARG A 48 11.75 0.08 -6.59
CA ARG A 48 11.05 1.34 -6.35
C ARG A 48 10.94 2.24 -7.57
N THR A 49 12.05 2.45 -8.29
CA THR A 49 12.06 3.27 -9.53
C THR A 49 11.22 2.62 -10.62
N ARG A 50 11.32 1.31 -10.80
CA ARG A 50 10.61 0.60 -11.88
C ARG A 50 9.11 0.54 -11.63
N LEU A 51 8.69 0.32 -10.38
CA LEU A 51 7.28 0.35 -10.01
C LEU A 51 6.68 1.73 -10.18
N TRP A 52 7.42 2.78 -9.83
CA TRP A 52 6.99 4.14 -10.09
C TRP A 52 6.82 4.40 -11.59
N GLN A 53 7.80 4.00 -12.40
CA GLN A 53 7.76 4.10 -13.86
C GLN A 53 6.56 3.35 -14.44
N ILE A 54 6.32 2.09 -14.05
CA ILE A 54 5.16 1.31 -14.50
C ILE A 54 3.85 2.03 -14.14
N GLY A 55 3.78 2.60 -12.94
CA GLY A 55 2.63 3.42 -12.55
C GLY A 55 2.45 4.65 -13.43
N TYR A 56 3.53 5.35 -13.78
CA TYR A 56 3.49 6.47 -14.73
C TYR A 56 3.03 6.04 -16.13
N ASP A 57 3.60 4.94 -16.64
CA ASP A 57 3.26 4.38 -17.96
C ASP A 57 1.78 3.99 -18.06
N ASN A 58 1.14 3.69 -16.93
CA ASN A 58 -0.28 3.36 -16.83
C ASN A 58 -1.16 4.51 -16.28
N GLY A 59 -0.61 5.71 -16.07
CA GLY A 59 -1.35 6.88 -15.59
C GLY A 59 -1.74 6.87 -14.11
N PHE A 60 -1.11 6.02 -13.30
CA PHE A 60 -1.33 5.94 -11.86
C PHE A 60 -0.38 6.85 -11.03
N ASN A 61 0.81 7.16 -11.56
CA ASN A 61 1.83 7.99 -10.89
C ASN A 61 2.31 9.14 -11.79
N SER A 62 2.96 10.16 -11.19
CA SER A 62 3.73 11.18 -11.92
C SER A 62 5.00 10.61 -12.56
N ASP A 63 5.60 11.34 -13.51
CA ASP A 63 6.85 10.93 -14.16
C ASP A 63 7.98 10.76 -13.11
N PRO A 64 8.75 9.67 -13.10
CA PRO A 64 9.85 9.47 -12.15
C PRO A 64 11.02 10.47 -12.32
N ASN A 65 11.04 11.26 -13.40
CA ASN A 65 11.99 12.35 -13.60
C ASN A 65 11.52 13.68 -12.96
N GLU A 66 10.31 13.74 -12.41
CA GLU A 66 9.82 14.95 -11.74
C GLU A 66 10.43 15.17 -10.36
N VAL A 67 10.40 16.43 -9.93
CA VAL A 67 10.85 16.88 -8.60
C VAL A 67 10.13 16.10 -7.49
N ILE A 68 8.84 15.78 -7.69
CA ILE A 68 8.02 15.06 -6.70
C ILE A 68 8.52 13.64 -6.46
N TYR A 69 9.02 12.96 -7.50
CA TYR A 69 9.64 11.65 -7.35
C TYR A 69 10.89 11.76 -6.47
N ALA A 70 11.75 12.76 -6.70
CA ALA A 70 12.95 12.96 -5.88
C ALA A 70 12.60 13.22 -4.41
N TYR A 71 11.57 14.04 -4.13
CA TYR A 71 11.05 14.28 -2.78
C TYR A 71 10.53 13.00 -2.13
N ALA A 72 9.64 12.26 -2.80
CA ALA A 72 9.04 11.04 -2.28
C ALA A 72 10.06 9.93 -2.04
N ASN A 73 11.20 9.98 -2.74
CA ASN A 73 12.21 8.93 -2.70
C ASN A 73 13.50 9.30 -1.99
N TYR A 74 13.53 10.43 -1.27
CA TYR A 74 14.71 10.93 -0.53
C TYR A 74 15.97 11.04 -1.39
N ARG A 75 15.79 11.34 -2.68
CA ARG A 75 16.90 11.58 -3.61
C ARG A 75 17.31 13.04 -3.58
N LYS A 76 18.49 13.33 -4.12
CA LYS A 76 18.91 14.72 -4.34
C LYS A 76 17.87 15.43 -5.20
N ILE A 77 17.26 16.47 -4.63
CA ILE A 77 16.25 17.27 -5.31
C ILE A 77 16.94 18.02 -6.46
N PRO A 78 16.44 17.91 -7.72
CA PRO A 78 16.98 18.67 -8.83
C PRO A 78 16.79 20.17 -8.59
N LYS A 79 17.60 21.01 -9.25
CA LYS A 79 17.54 22.45 -9.06
C LYS A 79 16.16 22.96 -9.46
N ILE A 80 15.40 23.49 -8.49
CA ILE A 80 14.11 24.13 -8.74
C ILE A 80 14.38 25.43 -9.50
N ALA A 81 13.66 25.65 -10.61
CA ALA A 81 13.79 26.90 -11.34
C ALA A 81 13.35 28.07 -10.46
N PHE A 82 14.03 29.22 -10.59
CA PHE A 82 13.79 30.39 -9.75
C PHE A 82 12.32 30.86 -9.74
N VAL A 83 11.61 30.72 -10.86
CA VAL A 83 10.18 31.10 -10.97
C VAL A 83 9.28 30.29 -10.00
N TRP A 84 9.72 29.09 -9.61
CA TRP A 84 8.99 28.20 -8.71
C TRP A 84 9.56 28.16 -7.29
N SER A 85 10.60 28.94 -6.97
CA SER A 85 11.12 29.05 -5.61
C SER A 85 10.32 30.07 -4.81
N GLN A 86 9.85 29.69 -3.61
CA GLN A 86 9.30 30.64 -2.65
C GLN A 86 10.45 31.45 -2.04
N THR A 87 10.36 32.78 -2.12
CA THR A 87 11.24 33.74 -1.44
C THR A 87 11.04 33.73 0.06
#